data_AF-A0A0S7X952-F1
#
_entry.id   AF-A0A0S7X952-F1
#
_cell.length_a   1.000
_cell.length_b   1.000
_cell.length_c   1.000
_cell.angle_alpha   90.00
_cell.angle_beta   90.00
_cell.angle_gamma   90.00
#
_symmetry.space_group_name_H-M   'P 1'
#
loop_
_entity.id
_entity.type
_entity.pdbx_description
1 polymer ?
#
loop_
_entity_poly.entity_id
_entity_poly.type
_entity_poly.pdbx_seq_one_letter_code
_entity_poly.pdbx_strand_id
1 'polypeptide(L)'
;MQTDLEHCICEGDWKNAATVASDLSEFFLTLGDLHQAMTYARRSVSLADRSREYFVRMANRTILTDTLYQVGCLPEAKAAFRKAEEIQKED
;
A
#
# COMPACT_ATOMS: atom_id res chain seq x y z
N MET A 1 0.52 -6.56 -14.57
CA MET A 1 0.60 -5.96 -13.22
C MET A 1 1.99 -5.40 -12.89
N GLN A 2 3.07 -6.19 -12.80
CA GLN A 2 4.41 -5.63 -12.53
C GLN A 2 4.89 -4.67 -13.63
N THR A 3 4.70 -5.03 -14.90
CA THR A 3 4.99 -4.13 -16.03
C THR A 3 4.14 -2.87 -15.99
N ASP A 4 2.86 -2.97 -15.60
CA ASP A 4 1.96 -1.81 -15.49
C ASP A 4 2.39 -0.88 -14.35
N LEU A 5 2.86 -1.45 -13.23
CA LEU A 5 3.42 -0.70 -12.11
C LEU A 5 4.64 0.12 -12.55
N GLU A 6 5.56 -0.50 -13.28
CA GLU A 6 6.76 0.17 -13.79
C GLU A 6 6.40 1.28 -14.78
N HIS A 7 5.44 1.03 -15.67
CA HIS A 7 4.94 2.03 -16.60
C HIS A 7 4.33 3.24 -15.86
N CYS A 8 3.45 3.03 -14.89
CA CYS A 8 2.86 4.11 -14.10
C CYS A 8 3.93 4.94 -13.35
N ILE A 9 4.97 4.27 -12.82
CA ILE A 9 6.10 4.93 -12.16
C ILE A 9 6.89 5.79 -13.15
N CYS A 10 7.14 5.28 -14.36
CA CYS A 10 7.84 6.01 -15.41
C CYS A 10 7.06 7.24 -15.88
N GLU A 11 5.74 7.16 -15.95
CA GLU A 11 4.87 8.28 -16.33
C GLU A 11 4.59 9.26 -15.18
N GLY A 12 5.00 8.93 -13.96
CA GLY A 12 4.73 9.74 -12.77
C GLY A 12 3.27 9.68 -12.32
N ASP A 13 2.50 8.71 -12.79
CA ASP A 13 1.14 8.43 -12.33
C ASP A 13 1.19 7.67 -11.00
N TRP A 14 1.51 8.42 -9.94
CA TRP A 14 1.72 7.87 -8.61
C TRP A 14 0.48 7.23 -8.00
N LYS A 15 -0.71 7.72 -8.38
CA LYS A 15 -1.98 7.15 -7.94
C LYS A 15 -2.14 5.74 -8.50
N ASN A 16 -2.04 5.57 -9.81
CA ASN A 16 -2.19 4.26 -10.43
C ASN A 16 -1.03 3.34 -10.04
N ALA A 17 0.19 3.87 -9.90
CA ALA A 17 1.31 3.10 -9.37
C ALA A 17 1.04 2.57 -7.94
N ALA A 18 0.44 3.39 -7.06
CA ALA A 18 0.07 2.95 -5.72
C ALA A 18 -1.01 1.86 -5.76
N THR A 19 -2.05 2.04 -6.57
CA THR A 19 -3.13 1.05 -6.74
C THR A 19 -2.61 -0.28 -7.28
N VAL A 20 -1.80 -0.28 -8.33
CA VAL A 20 -1.24 -1.53 -8.87
C VAL A 20 -0.32 -2.22 -7.84
N ALA A 21 0.43 -1.45 -7.05
CA ALA A 21 1.23 -2.00 -5.97
C ALA A 21 0.38 -2.59 -4.82
N SER A 22 -0.75 -1.98 -4.45
CA SER A 22 -1.65 -2.59 -3.45
C SER A 22 -2.27 -3.89 -3.97
N ASP A 23 -2.70 -3.92 -5.22
CA ASP A 23 -3.31 -5.11 -5.82
C ASP A 23 -2.31 -6.28 -5.87
N LEU A 24 -1.04 -5.99 -6.19
CA LEU A 24 0.03 -6.98 -6.13
C LEU A 24 0.25 -7.49 -4.70
N SER A 25 0.16 -6.64 -3.69
CA SER A 25 0.26 -7.05 -2.28
C SER A 25 -0.81 -8.07 -1.92
N GLU A 26 -2.07 -7.76 -2.21
CA GLU A 26 -3.21 -8.64 -1.94
C GLU A 26 -3.16 -9.95 -2.74
N PHE A 27 -2.69 -9.87 -3.99
CA PHE A 27 -2.45 -11.05 -4.81
C PHE A 27 -1.41 -12.00 -4.16
N PHE A 28 -0.27 -11.47 -3.72
CA PHE A 28 0.76 -12.30 -3.07
C PHE A 28 0.32 -12.79 -1.69
N LEU A 29 -0.49 -12.04 -0.93
CA LEU A 29 -1.14 -12.55 0.28
C LEU A 29 -2.01 -13.76 -0.03
N THR A 30 -2.82 -13.69 -1.08
CA THR A 30 -3.71 -14.79 -1.51
C THR A 30 -2.90 -16.04 -1.89
N LEU A 31 -1.71 -15.86 -2.44
CA LEU A 31 -0.78 -16.95 -2.76
C LEU A 31 0.02 -17.47 -1.55
N GLY A 32 -0.07 -16.81 -0.39
CA GLY A 32 0.71 -17.13 0.80
C GLY A 32 2.17 -16.65 0.75
N ASP A 33 2.56 -15.87 -0.27
CA ASP A 33 3.89 -15.26 -0.35
C ASP A 33 3.91 -13.96 0.48
N LEU A 34 4.09 -14.14 1.78
CA LEU A 34 4.10 -13.07 2.76
C LEU A 34 5.23 -12.05 2.53
N HIS A 35 6.35 -12.48 1.93
CA HIS A 35 7.48 -11.61 1.67
C HIS A 35 7.17 -10.63 0.53
N GLN A 36 6.65 -11.14 -0.60
CA GLN A 36 6.25 -10.29 -1.72
C GLN A 36 5.07 -9.39 -1.33
N ALA A 37 4.09 -9.92 -0.60
CA ALA A 37 2.99 -9.13 -0.06
C ALA A 37 3.49 -7.88 0.72
N MET A 38 4.33 -8.10 1.74
CA MET A 38 4.91 -6.98 2.51
C MET A 38 5.70 -5.99 1.65
N THR A 39 6.44 -6.49 0.66
CA THR A 39 7.24 -5.66 -0.25
C THR A 39 6.34 -4.70 -1.02
N TYR A 40 5.27 -5.22 -1.62
CA TYR A 40 4.35 -4.44 -2.43
C TYR A 40 3.47 -3.51 -1.58
N ALA A 41 2.99 -3.93 -0.41
CA ALA A 41 2.26 -3.05 0.52
C ALA A 41 3.09 -1.83 0.96
N ARG A 42 4.38 -2.01 1.28
CA ARG A 42 5.25 -0.88 1.65
C ARG A 42 5.53 0.05 0.48
N ARG A 43 5.68 -0.53 -0.72
CA ARG A 43 5.88 0.21 -1.96
C ARG A 43 4.63 1.03 -2.30
N SER A 44 3.44 0.48 -2.11
CA SER A 44 2.17 1.16 -2.40
C SER A 44 1.99 2.41 -1.54
N VAL A 45 2.30 2.35 -0.24
CA VAL A 45 2.30 3.53 0.65
C VAL A 45 3.30 4.60 0.18
N SER A 46 4.51 4.19 -0.22
CA SER A 46 5.53 5.12 -0.70
C SER A 46 5.11 5.84 -1.99
N LEU A 47 4.39 5.15 -2.88
CA LEU A 47 3.83 5.73 -4.11
C LEU A 47 2.62 6.60 -3.80
N ALA A 48 1.75 6.17 -2.91
CA ALA A 48 0.59 6.94 -2.47
C ALA A 48 1.01 8.30 -1.89
N ASP A 49 2.07 8.34 -1.08
CA ASP A 49 2.61 9.60 -0.54
C ASP A 49 3.13 10.56 -1.62
N ARG A 50 3.60 10.04 -2.76
CA ARG A 50 3.99 10.86 -3.93
C ARG A 50 2.80 11.41 -4.70
N SER A 51 1.68 10.69 -4.72
CA SER A 51 0.45 11.15 -5.40
C SER A 51 -0.16 12.40 -4.77
N ARG A 52 0.07 12.62 -3.47
CA ARG A 52 -0.57 13.67 -2.65
C ARG A 52 -2.10 13.59 -2.61
N GLU A 53 -2.71 12.57 -3.20
CA GLU A 53 -4.16 12.36 -3.14
C GLU A 53 -4.53 11.75 -1.77
N TYR A 54 -5.40 12.47 -1.05
CA TYR A 54 -5.86 12.09 0.29
C TYR A 54 -6.33 10.63 0.36
N PHE A 55 -7.28 10.27 -0.51
CA PHE A 55 -7.90 8.95 -0.49
C PHE A 55 -6.87 7.84 -0.75
N VAL A 56 -5.97 8.06 -1.71
CA VAL A 56 -4.92 7.11 -2.08
C VAL A 56 -3.96 6.90 -0.91
N ARG A 57 -3.55 7.98 -0.22
CA ARG A 57 -2.66 7.92 0.95
C ARG A 57 -3.26 7.16 2.13
N MET A 58 -4.54 7.42 2.42
CA MET A 58 -5.25 6.74 3.50
C MET A 58 -5.49 5.26 3.17
N ALA A 59 -6.05 4.96 1.99
CA ALA A 59 -6.37 3.59 1.59
C ALA A 59 -5.13 2.68 1.52
N ASN A 60 -4.00 3.16 1.00
CA ASN A 60 -2.80 2.32 0.92
C ASN A 60 -2.21 1.98 2.30
N ARG A 61 -2.48 2.79 3.33
CA ARG A 61 -2.07 2.47 4.70
C ARG A 61 -2.95 1.40 5.33
N THR A 62 -4.23 1.31 4.96
CA THR A 62 -5.08 0.20 5.42
C THR A 62 -4.69 -1.12 4.77
N ILE A 63 -4.26 -1.11 3.49
CA ILE A 63 -3.66 -2.29 2.82
C ILE A 63 -2.37 -2.73 3.53
N LEU A 64 -1.50 -1.78 3.89
CA LEU A 64 -0.31 -2.09 4.67
C LEU A 64 -0.66 -2.65 6.05
N THR A 65 -1.71 -2.13 6.71
CA THR A 65 -2.22 -2.68 7.97
C THR A 65 -2.67 -4.13 7.82
N ASP A 66 -3.50 -4.43 6.81
CA ASP A 66 -3.99 -5.80 6.58
C ASP A 66 -2.82 -6.74 6.33
N THR A 67 -1.92 -6.37 5.42
CA THR A 67 -0.71 -7.16 5.12
C THR A 67 0.12 -7.40 6.37
N LEU A 68 0.39 -6.38 7.18
CA LEU A 68 1.16 -6.51 8.43
C LEU A 68 0.44 -7.37 9.47
N TYR A 69 -0.89 -7.33 9.51
CA TYR A 69 -1.70 -8.16 10.39
C TYR A 69 -1.60 -9.64 9.99
N GLN A 70 -1.75 -9.96 8.70
CA GLN A 70 -1.69 -11.33 8.17
C GLN A 70 -0.31 -11.98 8.36
N VAL A 71 0.77 -11.19 8.31
CA VAL A 71 2.14 -11.69 8.58
C VAL A 71 2.51 -11.74 10.06
N GLY A 72 1.62 -11.32 10.96
CA GLY A 72 1.83 -11.35 12.42
C GLY A 72 2.58 -10.14 13.00
N CYS A 73 2.87 -9.11 12.21
CA CYS A 73 3.52 -7.87 12.65
C CYS A 73 2.51 -6.89 13.28
N LEU A 74 1.89 -7.30 14.39
CA LEU A 74 0.80 -6.56 15.04
C LEU A 74 1.16 -5.12 15.49
N PRO A 75 2.34 -4.84 16.06
CA PRO A 75 2.71 -3.47 16.43
C PRO A 75 2.76 -2.53 15.22
N GLU A 76 3.34 -2.99 14.12
CA GLU A 76 3.47 -2.23 12.88
C GLU A 76 2.10 -2.06 12.20
N ALA A 77 1.26 -3.10 12.20
CA ALA A 77 -0.11 -3.02 11.67
C ALA A 77 -0.92 -1.91 12.37
N LYS A 78 -0.85 -1.87 13.71
CA LYS A 78 -1.48 -0.82 14.53
C LYS A 78 -0.92 0.57 14.21
N ALA A 79 0.39 0.69 14.04
CA ALA A 79 1.01 1.97 13.69
C ALA A 79 0.60 2.46 12.30
N ALA A 80 0.51 1.56 11.32
CA ALA A 80 0.03 1.88 9.97
C ALA A 80 -1.44 2.32 10.01
N PHE A 81 -2.27 1.66 10.82
CA PHE A 81 -3.69 1.97 10.93
C PHE A 81 -3.92 3.35 11.56
N ARG A 82 -3.21 3.66 12.65
CA ARG A 82 -3.28 5.00 13.28
C ARG A 82 -2.93 6.11 12.30
N LYS A 83 -1.92 5.92 11.45
CA LYS A 83 -1.57 6.88 10.40
C LYS A 83 -2.68 7.04 9.35
N ALA A 84 -3.39 5.96 9.03
CA ALA A 84 -4.55 6.04 8.14
C ALA A 84 -5.67 6.87 8.80
N GLU A 85 -5.94 6.65 10.10
CA GLU A 85 -6.93 7.41 10.87
C GLU A 85 -6.55 8.89 11.04
N GLU A 86 -5.25 9.20 11.21
CA GLU A 86 -4.73 10.57 11.27
C GLU A 86 -5.00 11.30 9.95
N ILE A 87 -4.61 10.69 8.82
CA ILE A 87 -4.90 11.25 7.50
C ILE A 87 -6.40 11.41 7.34
N GLN A 88 -7.20 10.41 7.69
CA GLN A 88 -8.66 10.45 7.52
C GLN A 88 -9.31 11.68 8.16
N LYS A 89 -8.78 12.17 9.28
CA LYS A 89 -9.28 13.34 10.01
C LYS A 89 -8.87 14.69 9.39
N GLU A 90 -7.94 14.70 8.44
CA GLU A 90 -7.42 15.91 7.79
C GLU A 90 -8.20 16.32 6.53
N ASP A 91 -9.20 15.53 6.10
CA ASP A 91 -10.14 15.81 5.00
C ASP A 91 -11.45 16.44 5.53
#